data_AF-A0A0H4WXD2-F1
#
_entry.id   AF-A0A0H4WXD2-F1
#
_cell.length_a   1.000
_cell.length_b   1.000
_cell.length_c   1.000
_cell.angle_alpha   90.00
_cell.angle_beta   90.00
_cell.angle_gamma   90.00
#
_symmetry.space_group_name_H-M   'P 1'
#
loop_
_entity.id
_entity.type
_entity.pdbx_description
1 polymer ?
#
loop_
_entity_poly.entity_id
_entity_poly.type
_entity_poly.pdbx_seq_one_letter_code
_entity_poly.pdbx_strand_id
1 'polypeptide(L)'
;MSNRSSAFPRLRHLAAMLVLASVAMAPAAFARGRYYNDSGSIETHHPNWMNWVPDSTRLSALSLPGTHDTMAYQGYGGSLTQTQSLDLRKQLEAGVRALDIRCRHIADSFTIHHGVVYLHVNFDDVLRTTIQFLNANPSETVVMRVKKEHTEENVTRSFAETYLAYRNNPAYRPYIWTGSQVPSLGEVRGKIVILDDFGGGAYGIAWGSLNLQDDWTVSTLFDIGNKWNKVRAHLERTNTGASSSLFVNFLSGASALAHPYSVAGGHSSMGIRGVNDYAIDHLVAGHNQRAGILFMDFPGAGLIDAILALNFRLLSSTTWLPDDFNVIFRNTAHTIGGNAEQRWHGIRNFVNNAVPGRYWHVMALKRAWGAWMTHQGNYYQSDSMDDYTHIAFPTNSVTSVVGKGTLESYVRGQLGSLSGGAGERAVALHGRLGARFPFQRWAVVVKQSPGGLSNWAYSDYGRGAHLSSGDYTYAVQAHSASEGVYLHEHGNFEGNLVRLTGGVNALGDLGFNDVASSLSVVGPYRATLCEHVNLTGRCTTATQSVSDIDTLPNGPWNDRVSSVAISR
;
A
#
# COMPACT_ATOMS: atom_id res chain seq x y z
N MET A 1 -38.10 33.27 3.79
CA MET A 1 -37.07 33.84 4.70
C MET A 1 -36.56 32.73 5.62
N SER A 2 -35.26 32.74 5.93
CA SER A 2 -34.50 31.75 6.72
C SER A 2 -33.93 30.54 5.95
N ASN A 3 -32.89 30.79 5.15
CA ASN A 3 -31.88 29.79 4.78
C ASN A 3 -30.91 29.62 5.96
N ARG A 4 -30.90 28.45 6.61
CA ARG A 4 -29.86 28.07 7.56
C ARG A 4 -28.73 27.37 6.80
N SER A 5 -27.64 28.08 6.56
CA SER A 5 -26.38 27.49 6.10
C SER A 5 -25.72 26.76 7.28
N SER A 6 -25.68 25.43 7.21
CA SER A 6 -24.82 24.62 8.06
C SER A 6 -23.37 24.78 7.60
N ALA A 7 -22.64 25.68 8.27
CA ALA A 7 -21.20 25.77 8.14
C ALA A 7 -20.57 24.49 8.73
N PHE A 8 -20.09 23.60 7.87
CA PHE A 8 -19.16 22.56 8.28
C PHE A 8 -17.87 23.23 8.80
N PRO A 9 -17.40 22.90 10.01
CA PRO A 9 -16.12 23.44 10.47
C PRO A 9 -15.00 22.83 9.61
N ARG A 10 -14.22 23.69 8.95
CA ARG A 10 -12.92 23.30 8.36
C ARG A 10 -12.04 22.79 9.50
N LEU A 11 -11.82 21.47 9.56
CA LEU A 11 -10.87 20.87 10.49
C LEU A 11 -9.49 21.50 10.26
N ARG A 12 -9.00 22.24 11.26
CA ARG A 12 -7.61 22.68 11.33
C ARG A 12 -6.72 21.44 11.49
N HIS A 13 -5.61 21.40 10.76
CA HIS A 13 -4.61 20.35 10.78
C HIS A 13 -4.14 20.02 12.22
N LEU A 14 -4.71 18.96 12.81
CA LEU A 14 -4.18 18.36 14.04
C LEU A 14 -2.89 17.61 13.67
N ALA A 15 -1.74 18.18 14.04
CA ALA A 15 -0.47 17.46 14.01
C ALA A 15 -0.49 16.44 15.16
N ALA A 16 -0.58 15.15 14.84
CA ALA A 16 -0.32 14.10 15.81
C ALA A 16 1.19 14.07 16.12
N MET A 17 1.54 14.03 17.40
CA MET A 17 2.91 13.84 17.88
C MET A 17 2.99 12.46 18.52
N LEU A 18 3.82 11.56 17.97
CA LEU A 18 3.93 10.18 18.47
C LEU A 18 5.19 10.00 19.35
N VAL A 19 4.99 9.33 20.49
CA VAL A 19 6.01 8.68 21.33
C VAL A 19 5.53 7.27 21.65
N LEU A 20 6.30 6.24 21.30
CA LEU A 20 7.11 5.37 22.20
C LEU A 20 7.37 4.01 21.55
N ALA A 21 8.62 3.56 21.67
CA ALA A 21 9.08 2.25 21.27
C ALA A 21 8.48 1.16 22.17
N SER A 22 7.74 0.24 21.57
CA SER A 22 7.56 -1.13 22.06
C SER A 22 7.68 -2.05 20.85
N VAL A 23 8.72 -2.88 20.86
CA VAL A 23 9.16 -3.68 19.72
C VAL A 23 8.93 -5.15 20.09
N ALA A 24 7.86 -5.75 19.58
CA ALA A 24 7.61 -7.19 19.70
C ALA A 24 8.35 -7.93 18.57
N MET A 25 9.03 -9.04 18.89
CA MET A 25 9.69 -9.90 17.89
C MET A 25 8.69 -10.89 17.28
N ALA A 26 8.71 -11.04 15.94
CA ALA A 26 7.92 -12.05 15.25
C ALA A 26 8.65 -13.42 15.16
N PRO A 27 8.00 -14.55 15.50
CA PRO A 27 8.55 -15.90 15.36
C PRO A 27 8.71 -16.37 13.89
N ALA A 28 9.60 -17.34 13.64
CA ALA A 28 9.82 -17.90 12.29
C ALA A 28 8.58 -18.60 11.68
N ALA A 29 7.66 -19.14 12.49
CA ALA A 29 6.40 -19.72 12.01
C ALA A 29 5.50 -18.67 11.32
N PHE A 30 5.51 -17.43 11.82
CA PHE A 30 4.82 -16.29 11.19
C PHE A 30 5.40 -15.99 9.80
N ALA A 31 6.66 -16.33 9.53
CA ALA A 31 7.28 -16.02 8.24
C ALA A 31 6.78 -16.89 7.08
N ARG A 32 6.48 -18.17 7.34
CA ARG A 32 5.95 -19.12 6.35
C ARG A 32 4.47 -18.89 6.07
N GLY A 33 3.68 -18.53 7.08
CA GLY A 33 2.25 -18.19 6.99
C GLY A 33 1.91 -17.01 6.07
N ARG A 34 2.91 -16.31 5.53
CA ARG A 34 2.75 -15.09 4.71
C ARG A 34 2.41 -15.39 3.26
N TYR A 35 3.14 -16.30 2.62
CA TYR A 35 2.84 -16.67 1.24
C TYR A 35 2.04 -17.97 1.15
N TYR A 36 2.16 -18.83 2.16
CA TYR A 36 1.55 -20.15 2.15
C TYR A 36 0.92 -20.47 3.50
N ASN A 37 -0.31 -20.99 3.49
CA ASN A 37 -1.02 -21.38 4.71
C ASN A 37 -1.56 -22.81 4.60
N ASP A 38 -0.96 -23.74 5.35
CA ASP A 38 -1.47 -25.09 5.57
C ASP A 38 -2.20 -25.27 6.90
N SER A 39 -2.46 -24.18 7.63
CA SER A 39 -3.13 -24.22 8.92
C SER A 39 -4.62 -23.86 8.83
N GLY A 40 -5.41 -24.29 9.81
CA GLY A 40 -6.84 -23.95 9.91
C GLY A 40 -7.13 -22.51 10.39
N SER A 41 -6.11 -21.65 10.46
CA SER A 41 -6.17 -20.24 10.86
C SER A 41 -5.30 -19.39 9.93
N ILE A 42 -5.48 -18.07 9.93
CA ILE A 42 -4.67 -17.15 9.13
C ILE A 42 -4.52 -15.81 9.82
N GLU A 43 -3.36 -15.19 9.68
CA GLU A 43 -2.98 -13.96 10.38
C GLU A 43 -3.29 -12.71 9.55
N THR A 44 -4.46 -12.69 8.92
CA THR A 44 -5.03 -11.52 8.27
C THR A 44 -6.56 -11.54 8.38
N HIS A 45 -7.18 -10.36 8.42
CA HIS A 45 -8.62 -10.21 8.61
C HIS A 45 -9.12 -8.92 7.95
N HIS A 46 -9.81 -9.10 6.82
CA HIS A 46 -10.30 -8.06 5.92
C HIS A 46 -11.75 -8.33 5.47
N PRO A 47 -12.72 -8.44 6.40
CA PRO A 47 -14.08 -8.86 6.08
C PRO A 47 -14.86 -7.81 5.27
N ASN A 48 -14.42 -6.55 5.25
CA ASN A 48 -15.14 -5.44 4.63
C ASN A 48 -14.24 -4.48 3.83
N TRP A 49 -13.12 -4.96 3.28
CA TRP A 49 -12.13 -4.11 2.60
C TRP A 49 -12.69 -3.39 1.36
N MET A 50 -13.75 -3.91 0.71
CA MET A 50 -14.32 -3.17 -0.42
C MET A 50 -15.06 -1.90 0.01
N ASN A 51 -15.28 -1.65 1.31
CA ASN A 51 -16.01 -0.48 1.82
C ASN A 51 -15.36 0.86 1.44
N TRP A 52 -14.04 0.90 1.27
CA TRP A 52 -13.29 2.12 0.99
C TRP A 52 -13.06 2.33 -0.50
N VAL A 53 -13.32 1.31 -1.33
CA VAL A 53 -13.24 1.40 -2.78
C VAL A 53 -14.46 2.18 -3.31
N PRO A 54 -14.30 3.18 -4.22
CA PRO A 54 -15.43 3.90 -4.78
C PRO A 54 -16.40 3.02 -5.59
N ASP A 55 -17.70 3.26 -5.49
CA ASP A 55 -18.76 2.51 -6.18
C ASP A 55 -18.61 2.50 -7.71
N SER A 56 -18.07 3.57 -8.29
CA SER A 56 -17.82 3.70 -9.73
C SER A 56 -16.70 2.79 -10.25
N THR A 57 -15.94 2.16 -9.35
CA THR A 57 -14.85 1.25 -9.71
C THR A 57 -15.42 0.01 -10.40
N ARG A 58 -14.96 -0.31 -11.62
CA ARG A 58 -15.34 -1.56 -12.29
C ARG A 58 -14.67 -2.77 -11.65
N LEU A 59 -15.34 -3.93 -11.63
CA LEU A 59 -14.70 -5.16 -11.14
C LEU A 59 -13.42 -5.52 -11.91
N SER A 60 -13.33 -5.18 -13.20
CA SER A 60 -12.11 -5.33 -14.02
C SER A 60 -10.95 -4.45 -13.58
N ALA A 61 -11.19 -3.42 -12.77
CA ALA A 61 -10.13 -2.59 -12.20
C ALA A 61 -9.61 -3.15 -10.87
N LEU A 62 -10.31 -4.08 -10.23
CA LEU A 62 -9.89 -4.65 -8.95
C LEU A 62 -8.82 -5.71 -9.12
N SER A 63 -7.97 -5.83 -8.09
CA SER A 63 -7.15 -7.01 -7.85
C SER A 63 -7.85 -7.85 -6.77
N LEU A 64 -8.28 -9.06 -7.11
CA LEU A 64 -9.09 -9.91 -6.22
C LEU A 64 -8.30 -11.15 -5.80
N PRO A 65 -8.05 -11.35 -4.49
CA PRO A 65 -7.59 -12.63 -3.99
C PRO A 65 -8.69 -13.68 -4.21
N GLY A 66 -8.32 -14.79 -4.83
CA GLY A 66 -9.19 -15.93 -5.08
C GLY A 66 -8.55 -17.25 -4.66
N THR A 67 -9.39 -18.25 -4.44
CA THR A 67 -8.95 -19.61 -4.09
C THR A 67 -9.38 -20.62 -5.14
N HIS A 68 -8.42 -21.40 -5.63
CA HIS A 68 -8.67 -22.50 -6.57
C HIS A 68 -9.29 -23.69 -5.83
N ASP A 69 -10.31 -24.34 -6.42
CA ASP A 69 -11.10 -25.39 -5.76
C ASP A 69 -11.46 -24.99 -4.32
N THR A 70 -12.13 -23.84 -4.16
CA THR A 70 -12.34 -23.13 -2.88
C THR A 70 -12.79 -24.05 -1.74
N MET A 71 -13.60 -25.07 -2.03
CA MET A 71 -14.18 -25.98 -1.02
C MET A 71 -13.31 -27.21 -0.73
N ALA A 72 -12.17 -27.40 -1.38
CA ALA A 72 -11.26 -28.52 -1.14
C ALA A 72 -10.30 -28.25 0.04
N TYR A 73 -10.87 -27.81 1.17
CA TYR A 73 -10.14 -27.54 2.41
C TYR A 73 -10.05 -28.76 3.34
N GLN A 74 -10.92 -29.75 3.12
CA GLN A 74 -10.89 -31.03 3.81
C GLN A 74 -10.22 -32.07 2.89
N GLY A 75 -9.19 -32.75 3.39
CA GLY A 75 -8.34 -33.67 2.62
C GLY A 75 -8.99 -35.02 2.24
N TYR A 76 -10.25 -35.01 1.82
CA TYR A 76 -11.05 -36.22 1.56
C TYR A 76 -10.50 -37.13 0.46
N GLY A 77 -9.86 -36.58 -0.57
CA GLY A 77 -9.16 -37.34 -1.61
C GLY A 77 -7.64 -37.38 -1.42
N GLY A 78 -7.17 -37.07 -0.21
CA GLY A 78 -5.75 -36.92 0.09
C GLY A 78 -5.12 -35.66 -0.51
N SER A 79 -3.79 -35.59 -0.41
CA SER A 79 -3.02 -34.38 -0.69
C SER A 79 -2.99 -33.94 -2.15
N LEU A 80 -3.41 -34.79 -3.11
CA LEU A 80 -3.58 -34.38 -4.51
C LEU A 80 -4.85 -33.56 -4.75
N THR A 81 -5.86 -33.74 -3.89
CA THR A 81 -7.17 -33.10 -4.05
C THR A 81 -7.38 -31.93 -3.11
N GLN A 82 -6.57 -31.82 -2.05
CA GLN A 82 -6.63 -30.70 -1.12
C GLN A 82 -5.88 -29.50 -1.69
N THR A 83 -6.56 -28.36 -1.78
CA THR A 83 -6.01 -27.11 -2.33
C THR A 83 -6.10 -25.95 -1.33
N GLN A 84 -6.89 -26.12 -0.28
CA GLN A 84 -7.11 -25.12 0.76
C GLN A 84 -6.93 -25.73 2.16
N SER A 85 -6.75 -24.87 3.15
CA SER A 85 -6.64 -25.23 4.58
C SER A 85 -7.69 -24.54 5.44
N LEU A 86 -8.28 -23.46 4.92
CA LEU A 86 -9.32 -22.67 5.56
C LEU A 86 -10.69 -23.05 5.01
N ASP A 87 -11.69 -23.13 5.88
CA ASP A 87 -13.09 -23.17 5.45
C ASP A 87 -13.48 -21.87 4.73
N LEU A 88 -14.59 -21.90 3.98
CA LEU A 88 -15.05 -20.78 3.16
C LEU A 88 -15.25 -19.49 3.97
N ARG A 89 -15.77 -19.58 5.21
CA ARG A 89 -16.04 -18.40 6.01
C ARG A 89 -14.73 -17.68 6.37
N LYS A 90 -13.72 -18.43 6.80
CA LYS A 90 -12.39 -17.88 7.10
C LYS A 90 -11.67 -17.32 5.87
N GLN A 91 -11.82 -17.95 4.71
CA GLN A 91 -11.29 -17.41 3.45
C GLN A 91 -11.89 -16.02 3.16
N LEU A 92 -13.21 -15.89 3.26
CA LEU A 92 -13.91 -14.62 3.06
C LEU A 92 -13.49 -13.56 4.11
N GLU A 93 -13.39 -13.95 5.39
CA GLU A 93 -12.92 -13.08 6.46
C GLU A 93 -11.46 -12.62 6.28
N ALA A 94 -10.60 -13.45 5.67
CA ALA A 94 -9.23 -13.08 5.34
C ALA A 94 -9.12 -12.07 4.17
N GLY A 95 -10.17 -11.91 3.36
CA GLY A 95 -10.19 -10.98 2.23
C GLY A 95 -10.37 -11.61 0.85
N VAL A 96 -10.52 -12.94 0.77
CA VAL A 96 -10.84 -13.65 -0.49
C VAL A 96 -12.19 -13.17 -1.01
N ARG A 97 -12.27 -12.86 -2.31
CA ARG A 97 -13.50 -12.39 -2.98
C ARG A 97 -13.76 -13.06 -4.32
N ALA A 98 -12.91 -14.01 -4.73
CA ALA A 98 -13.12 -14.83 -5.91
C ALA A 98 -13.09 -16.33 -5.55
N LEU A 99 -14.18 -17.04 -5.86
CA LEU A 99 -14.36 -18.45 -5.51
C LEU A 99 -14.42 -19.31 -6.77
N ASP A 100 -13.66 -20.41 -6.80
CA ASP A 100 -13.70 -21.43 -7.84
C ASP A 100 -14.55 -22.61 -7.35
N ILE A 101 -15.84 -22.62 -7.75
CA ILE A 101 -16.83 -23.60 -7.30
C ILE A 101 -17.10 -24.61 -8.40
N ARG A 102 -16.74 -25.86 -8.11
CA ARG A 102 -16.75 -26.97 -9.06
C ARG A 102 -17.83 -27.97 -8.72
N CYS A 103 -18.88 -27.98 -9.52
CA CYS A 103 -20.09 -28.74 -9.27
C CYS A 103 -20.11 -30.04 -10.07
N ARG A 104 -20.37 -31.16 -9.43
CA ARG A 104 -20.92 -32.35 -10.07
C ARG A 104 -22.44 -32.30 -9.96
N HIS A 105 -23.13 -32.64 -11.04
CA HIS A 105 -24.58 -32.59 -11.12
C HIS A 105 -25.16 -33.97 -10.83
N ILE A 106 -25.75 -34.16 -9.65
CA ILE A 106 -26.28 -35.45 -9.20
C ILE A 106 -27.70 -35.26 -8.71
N ALA A 107 -28.64 -36.08 -9.20
CA ALA A 107 -30.03 -36.05 -8.76
C ALA A 107 -30.61 -34.62 -8.76
N ASP A 108 -30.39 -33.91 -9.87
CA ASP A 108 -30.81 -32.53 -10.08
C ASP A 108 -30.29 -31.52 -9.05
N SER A 109 -29.20 -31.84 -8.35
CA SER A 109 -28.58 -31.00 -7.33
C SER A 109 -27.08 -30.84 -7.59
N PHE A 110 -26.48 -29.77 -7.08
CA PHE A 110 -25.05 -29.52 -7.24
C PHE A 110 -24.28 -29.93 -5.98
N THR A 111 -23.53 -31.01 -6.09
CA THR A 111 -22.54 -31.47 -5.12
C THR A 111 -21.18 -30.89 -5.48
N ILE A 112 -20.37 -30.47 -4.50
CA ILE A 112 -19.06 -29.86 -4.75
C ILE A 112 -17.97 -30.92 -4.80
N HIS A 113 -17.13 -30.87 -5.83
CA HIS A 113 -16.18 -31.94 -6.16
C HIS A 113 -14.79 -31.40 -6.52
N HIS A 114 -13.79 -32.28 -6.41
CA HIS A 114 -12.51 -32.17 -7.08
C HIS A 114 -12.31 -33.46 -7.91
N GLY A 115 -12.49 -33.36 -9.23
CA GLY A 115 -12.65 -34.52 -10.11
C GLY A 115 -13.76 -35.47 -9.62
N VAL A 116 -13.42 -36.74 -9.41
CA VAL A 116 -14.35 -37.76 -8.89
C VAL A 116 -14.69 -37.58 -7.41
N VAL A 117 -13.87 -36.86 -6.64
CA VAL A 117 -13.94 -36.83 -5.18
C VAL A 117 -15.01 -35.85 -4.73
N TYR A 118 -16.01 -36.35 -4.00
CA TYR A 118 -16.99 -35.51 -3.32
C TYR A 118 -16.35 -34.84 -2.11
N LEU A 119 -16.51 -33.52 -2.00
CA LEU A 119 -15.91 -32.73 -0.92
C LEU A 119 -16.84 -32.58 0.29
N HIS A 120 -17.90 -33.39 0.39
CA HIS A 120 -18.87 -33.37 1.49
C HIS A 120 -19.56 -32.02 1.70
N VAL A 121 -19.69 -31.24 0.63
CA VAL A 121 -20.33 -29.92 0.61
C VAL A 121 -21.22 -29.81 -0.62
N ASN A 122 -22.36 -29.15 -0.51
CA ASN A 122 -23.26 -28.88 -1.63
C ASN A 122 -23.31 -27.39 -1.97
N PHE A 123 -23.82 -27.05 -3.16
CA PHE A 123 -23.90 -25.66 -3.61
C PHE A 123 -24.76 -24.78 -2.69
N ASP A 124 -25.80 -25.33 -2.07
CA ASP A 124 -26.59 -24.66 -1.03
C ASP A 124 -25.74 -24.19 0.16
N ASP A 125 -24.76 -24.98 0.59
CA ASP A 125 -23.89 -24.62 1.71
C ASP A 125 -22.95 -23.47 1.34
N VAL A 126 -22.43 -23.49 0.09
CA VAL A 126 -21.61 -22.41 -0.47
C VAL A 126 -22.42 -21.12 -0.56
N LEU A 127 -23.62 -21.17 -1.14
CA LEU A 127 -24.50 -20.00 -1.26
C LEU A 127 -24.88 -19.45 0.12
N ARG A 128 -25.29 -20.31 1.05
CA ARG A 128 -25.70 -19.90 2.41
C ARG A 128 -24.56 -19.20 3.15
N THR A 129 -23.35 -19.77 3.12
CA THR A 129 -22.17 -19.20 3.79
C THR A 129 -21.79 -17.85 3.16
N THR A 130 -21.81 -17.77 1.82
CA THR A 130 -21.50 -16.54 1.09
C THR A 130 -22.53 -15.44 1.37
N ILE A 131 -23.82 -15.78 1.40
CA ILE A 131 -24.91 -14.85 1.70
C ILE A 131 -24.84 -14.36 3.15
N GLN A 132 -24.54 -15.24 4.11
CA GLN A 132 -24.32 -14.83 5.50
C GLN A 132 -23.15 -13.84 5.61
N PHE A 133 -22.08 -14.05 4.84
CA PHE A 133 -20.97 -13.11 4.75
C PHE A 133 -21.37 -11.76 4.14
N LEU A 134 -22.07 -11.75 3.01
CA LEU A 134 -22.52 -10.52 2.36
C LEU A 134 -23.53 -9.75 3.22
N ASN A 135 -24.38 -10.44 3.99
CA ASN A 135 -25.27 -9.79 4.96
C ASN A 135 -24.51 -9.15 6.12
N ALA A 136 -23.45 -9.78 6.61
CA ALA A 136 -22.59 -9.21 7.64
C ALA A 136 -21.73 -8.06 7.12
N ASN A 137 -21.40 -8.07 5.82
CA ASN A 137 -20.52 -7.10 5.16
C ASN A 137 -21.15 -6.61 3.85
N PRO A 138 -22.20 -5.77 3.90
CA PRO A 138 -22.98 -5.38 2.72
C PRO A 138 -22.20 -4.50 1.72
N SER A 139 -21.03 -3.99 2.11
CA SER A 139 -20.11 -3.32 1.19
C SER A 139 -19.46 -4.28 0.19
N GLU A 140 -19.41 -5.58 0.49
CA GLU A 140 -18.63 -6.53 -0.28
C GLU A 140 -19.42 -7.09 -1.46
N THR A 141 -18.70 -7.67 -2.42
CA THR A 141 -19.25 -8.53 -3.46
C THR A 141 -18.36 -9.76 -3.59
N VAL A 142 -18.92 -10.89 -4.02
CA VAL A 142 -18.16 -12.12 -4.24
C VAL A 142 -18.28 -12.54 -5.71
N VAL A 143 -17.16 -12.71 -6.38
CA VAL A 143 -17.09 -13.31 -7.71
C VAL A 143 -17.03 -14.82 -7.53
N MET A 144 -17.91 -15.56 -8.21
CA MET A 144 -18.01 -17.01 -8.07
C MET A 144 -18.01 -17.65 -9.45
N ARG A 145 -16.93 -18.36 -9.79
CA ARG A 145 -16.93 -19.26 -10.94
C ARG A 145 -17.75 -20.48 -10.60
N VAL A 146 -18.69 -20.82 -11.47
CA VAL A 146 -19.46 -22.05 -11.40
C VAL A 146 -19.10 -22.90 -12.62
N LYS A 147 -18.51 -24.07 -12.38
CA LYS A 147 -18.01 -24.98 -13.42
C LYS A 147 -18.61 -26.38 -13.25
N LYS A 148 -18.84 -27.07 -14.37
CA LYS A 148 -19.08 -28.53 -14.38
C LYS A 148 -17.80 -29.29 -14.08
N GLU A 149 -17.78 -30.09 -13.03
CA GLU A 149 -16.55 -30.77 -12.59
C GLU A 149 -16.39 -32.19 -13.10
N HIS A 150 -17.47 -32.94 -13.10
CA HIS A 150 -17.44 -34.36 -13.42
C HIS A 150 -18.76 -34.78 -14.08
N THR A 151 -18.77 -35.96 -14.69
CA THR A 151 -19.93 -36.55 -15.35
C THR A 151 -21.16 -36.52 -14.44
N GLU A 152 -22.26 -36.04 -15.00
CA GLU A 152 -23.58 -35.92 -14.36
C GLU A 152 -24.16 -37.32 -14.06
N GLU A 153 -24.99 -37.43 -13.02
CA GLU A 153 -25.55 -38.70 -12.56
C GLU A 153 -27.01 -38.55 -12.12
N ASN A 154 -27.91 -39.42 -12.61
CA ASN A 154 -29.33 -39.44 -12.24
C ASN A 154 -30.05 -38.09 -12.39
N VAL A 155 -29.77 -37.34 -13.45
CA VAL A 155 -30.35 -36.00 -13.69
C VAL A 155 -31.57 -36.06 -14.61
N THR A 156 -32.59 -35.25 -14.32
CA THR A 156 -33.80 -35.10 -15.15
C THR A 156 -33.90 -33.72 -15.81
N ARG A 157 -33.13 -32.75 -15.32
CA ARG A 157 -32.95 -31.42 -15.93
C ARG A 157 -31.50 -31.19 -16.30
N SER A 158 -31.24 -30.23 -17.20
CA SER A 158 -29.89 -29.82 -17.54
C SER A 158 -29.21 -29.09 -16.38
N PHE A 159 -27.87 -29.05 -16.37
CA PHE A 159 -27.12 -28.24 -15.41
C PHE A 159 -27.59 -26.78 -15.38
N ALA A 160 -27.89 -26.20 -16.55
CA ALA A 160 -28.35 -24.81 -16.64
C ALA A 160 -29.72 -24.61 -15.99
N GLU A 161 -30.66 -25.52 -16.19
CA GLU A 161 -31.98 -25.49 -15.54
C GLU A 161 -31.87 -25.71 -14.02
N THR A 162 -30.97 -26.58 -13.56
CA THR A 162 -30.66 -26.74 -12.13
C THR A 162 -30.08 -25.48 -11.53
N TYR A 163 -29.11 -24.85 -12.20
CA TYR A 163 -28.56 -23.57 -11.76
C TYR A 163 -29.64 -22.48 -11.70
N LEU A 164 -30.54 -22.41 -12.69
CA LEU A 164 -31.66 -21.48 -12.67
C LEU A 164 -32.60 -21.74 -11.48
N ALA A 165 -32.81 -23.01 -11.10
CA ALA A 165 -33.59 -23.32 -9.90
C ALA A 165 -32.92 -22.75 -8.62
N TYR A 166 -31.60 -22.84 -8.50
CA TYR A 166 -30.85 -22.17 -7.42
C TYR A 166 -30.98 -20.64 -7.50
N ARG A 167 -30.70 -20.05 -8.67
CA ARG A 167 -30.75 -18.60 -8.88
C ARG A 167 -32.14 -18.00 -8.63
N ASN A 168 -33.20 -18.72 -8.98
CA ASN A 168 -34.58 -18.25 -8.84
C ASN A 168 -35.19 -18.58 -7.47
N ASN A 169 -34.54 -19.42 -6.66
CA ASN A 169 -34.97 -19.68 -5.29
C ASN A 169 -35.06 -18.35 -4.51
N PRO A 170 -36.21 -18.02 -3.88
CA PRO A 170 -36.37 -16.78 -3.12
C PRO A 170 -35.31 -16.53 -2.05
N ALA A 171 -34.69 -17.58 -1.50
CA ALA A 171 -33.61 -17.49 -0.53
C ALA A 171 -32.30 -16.93 -1.12
N TYR A 172 -32.05 -17.16 -2.42
CA TYR A 172 -30.77 -16.84 -3.07
C TYR A 172 -30.90 -15.72 -4.12
N ARG A 173 -32.06 -15.62 -4.78
CA ARG A 173 -32.35 -14.67 -5.86
C ARG A 173 -31.96 -13.21 -5.56
N PRO A 174 -32.19 -12.64 -4.35
CA PRO A 174 -31.80 -11.27 -4.05
C PRO A 174 -30.28 -11.02 -4.09
N TYR A 175 -29.50 -12.08 -3.86
CA TYR A 175 -28.05 -12.02 -3.72
C TYR A 175 -27.31 -12.41 -4.99
N ILE A 176 -27.96 -12.96 -6.01
CA ILE A 176 -27.28 -13.35 -7.26
C ILE A 176 -27.48 -12.25 -8.30
N TRP A 177 -26.37 -11.69 -8.78
CA TRP A 177 -26.39 -10.70 -9.84
C TRP A 177 -26.71 -11.35 -11.19
N THR A 178 -27.53 -10.68 -12.02
CA THR A 178 -28.14 -11.28 -13.22
C THR A 178 -27.68 -10.69 -14.54
N GLY A 179 -26.73 -9.76 -14.55
CA GLY A 179 -26.18 -9.21 -15.79
C GLY A 179 -25.13 -10.14 -16.42
N SER A 180 -24.63 -9.74 -17.59
CA SER A 180 -23.59 -10.48 -18.33
C SER A 180 -22.36 -9.61 -18.65
N GLN A 181 -22.45 -8.30 -18.46
CA GLN A 181 -21.34 -7.35 -18.56
C GLN A 181 -20.38 -7.42 -17.36
N VAL A 182 -19.22 -6.76 -17.43
CA VAL A 182 -18.41 -6.51 -16.22
C VAL A 182 -19.00 -5.30 -15.47
N PRO A 183 -19.59 -5.47 -14.27
CA PRO A 183 -20.27 -4.40 -13.56
C PRO A 183 -19.30 -3.47 -12.81
N SER A 184 -19.80 -2.30 -12.41
CA SER A 184 -19.22 -1.49 -11.34
C SER A 184 -19.46 -2.13 -9.97
N LEU A 185 -18.61 -1.81 -9.00
CA LEU A 185 -18.69 -2.33 -7.64
C LEU A 185 -20.03 -1.95 -7.00
N GLY A 186 -20.49 -0.70 -7.18
CA GLY A 186 -21.78 -0.23 -6.65
C GLY A 186 -22.99 -1.04 -7.12
N GLU A 187 -22.97 -1.58 -8.34
CA GLU A 187 -24.07 -2.41 -8.87
C GLU A 187 -24.19 -3.79 -8.19
N VAL A 188 -23.08 -4.26 -7.59
CA VAL A 188 -22.93 -5.65 -7.11
C VAL A 188 -22.59 -5.78 -5.63
N ARG A 189 -22.47 -4.67 -4.89
CA ARG A 189 -22.39 -4.75 -3.43
C ARG A 189 -23.56 -5.53 -2.86
N GLY A 190 -23.28 -6.39 -1.88
CA GLY A 190 -24.21 -7.34 -1.30
C GLY A 190 -24.60 -8.51 -2.22
N LYS A 191 -23.94 -8.68 -3.38
CA LYS A 191 -24.29 -9.71 -4.37
C LYS A 191 -23.10 -10.62 -4.74
N ILE A 192 -23.45 -11.78 -5.27
CA ILE A 192 -22.60 -12.77 -5.91
C ILE A 192 -22.64 -12.52 -7.42
N VAL A 193 -21.47 -12.30 -8.03
CA VAL A 193 -21.28 -12.16 -9.47
C VAL A 193 -20.79 -13.48 -10.03
N ILE A 194 -21.52 -14.04 -10.98
CA ILE A 194 -21.26 -15.39 -11.48
C ILE A 194 -20.34 -15.31 -12.70
N LEU A 195 -19.25 -16.08 -12.66
CA LEU A 195 -18.47 -16.40 -13.85
C LEU A 195 -19.02 -17.72 -14.41
N ASP A 196 -19.69 -17.62 -15.54
CA ASP A 196 -20.43 -18.71 -16.17
C ASP A 196 -19.47 -19.59 -17.01
N ASP A 197 -19.02 -20.69 -16.41
CA ASP A 197 -18.18 -21.74 -17.01
C ASP A 197 -18.99 -23.02 -17.29
N PHE A 198 -20.25 -22.86 -17.71
CA PHE A 198 -21.09 -23.99 -18.13
C PHE A 198 -22.10 -23.65 -19.23
N GLY A 199 -22.60 -22.41 -19.29
CA GLY A 199 -23.69 -21.95 -20.15
C GLY A 199 -23.31 -20.85 -21.14
N GLY A 200 -22.01 -20.55 -21.30
CA GLY A 200 -21.51 -19.63 -22.33
C GLY A 200 -21.81 -18.15 -22.11
N GLY A 201 -22.20 -17.75 -20.90
CA GLY A 201 -22.49 -16.34 -20.55
C GLY A 201 -23.97 -16.00 -20.40
N ALA A 202 -24.87 -16.97 -20.56
CA ALA A 202 -26.29 -16.75 -20.35
C ALA A 202 -26.66 -16.51 -18.87
N TYR A 203 -25.78 -16.92 -17.95
CA TYR A 203 -26.06 -16.96 -16.52
C TYR A 203 -25.18 -16.05 -15.66
N GLY A 204 -24.30 -15.28 -16.30
CA GLY A 204 -23.35 -14.38 -15.67
C GLY A 204 -22.33 -13.87 -16.70
N ILE A 205 -21.14 -13.51 -16.23
CA ILE A 205 -20.04 -13.13 -17.12
C ILE A 205 -19.49 -14.40 -17.77
N ALA A 206 -19.47 -14.47 -19.10
CA ALA A 206 -19.01 -15.64 -19.84
C ALA A 206 -17.53 -15.96 -19.51
N TRP A 207 -17.24 -17.15 -19.01
CA TRP A 207 -15.86 -17.58 -18.71
C TRP A 207 -14.93 -17.50 -19.93
N GLY A 208 -15.43 -17.91 -21.10
CA GLY A 208 -14.70 -17.85 -22.37
C GLY A 208 -14.42 -16.44 -22.89
N SER A 209 -14.99 -15.39 -22.29
CA SER A 209 -14.71 -13.99 -22.64
C SER A 209 -13.56 -13.37 -21.83
N LEU A 210 -13.07 -14.07 -20.80
CA LEU A 210 -12.06 -13.58 -19.88
C LEU A 210 -10.65 -13.76 -20.47
N ASN A 211 -9.70 -12.93 -20.02
CA ASN A 211 -8.29 -13.17 -20.31
C ASN A 211 -7.75 -14.18 -19.30
N LEU A 212 -7.42 -15.40 -19.75
CA LEU A 212 -7.11 -16.53 -18.86
C LEU A 212 -5.63 -16.93 -18.91
N GLN A 213 -5.08 -17.32 -17.76
CA GLN A 213 -3.95 -18.24 -17.62
C GLN A 213 -4.35 -19.35 -16.65
N ASP A 214 -4.48 -20.58 -17.16
CA ASP A 214 -4.91 -21.76 -16.40
C ASP A 214 -4.09 -23.01 -16.79
N ASP A 215 -2.80 -22.84 -17.00
CA ASP A 215 -1.89 -23.95 -17.29
C ASP A 215 -1.50 -24.63 -15.97
N TRP A 216 -2.32 -25.57 -15.53
CA TRP A 216 -2.24 -26.21 -14.21
C TRP A 216 -1.23 -27.36 -14.14
N THR A 217 -0.66 -27.82 -15.27
CA THR A 217 0.24 -28.97 -15.29
C THR A 217 1.62 -28.60 -14.76
N VAL A 218 2.03 -29.23 -13.65
CA VAL A 218 3.38 -29.10 -13.08
C VAL A 218 3.97 -30.49 -12.93
N SER A 219 4.71 -30.94 -13.94
CA SER A 219 5.16 -32.35 -14.04
C SER A 219 6.00 -32.82 -12.86
N THR A 220 6.85 -31.96 -12.30
CA THR A 220 7.69 -32.25 -11.13
C THR A 220 7.90 -30.99 -10.28
N LEU A 221 8.45 -31.13 -9.07
CA LEU A 221 8.83 -29.99 -8.23
C LEU A 221 9.80 -29.01 -8.93
N PHE A 222 10.59 -29.48 -9.90
CA PHE A 222 11.53 -28.63 -10.65
C PHE A 222 10.83 -27.77 -11.72
N ASP A 223 9.58 -28.10 -12.06
CA ASP A 223 8.78 -27.35 -13.04
C ASP A 223 7.98 -26.20 -12.41
N ILE A 224 8.04 -26.02 -11.09
CA ILE A 224 7.37 -24.91 -10.39
C ILE A 224 7.81 -23.56 -10.96
N GLY A 225 9.08 -23.39 -11.31
CA GLY A 225 9.59 -22.18 -11.95
C GLY A 225 8.94 -21.90 -13.32
N ASN A 226 8.62 -22.95 -14.09
CA ASN A 226 7.92 -22.81 -15.38
C ASN A 226 6.48 -22.34 -15.18
N LYS A 227 5.78 -22.88 -14.18
CA LYS A 227 4.45 -22.37 -13.79
C LYS A 227 4.53 -20.90 -13.39
N TRP A 228 5.49 -20.53 -12.55
CA TRP A 228 5.70 -19.13 -12.17
C TRP A 228 5.93 -18.22 -13.37
N ASN A 229 6.74 -18.62 -14.35
CA ASN A 229 6.97 -17.82 -15.56
C ASN A 229 5.66 -17.50 -16.31
N LYS A 230 4.73 -18.46 -16.38
CA LYS A 230 3.39 -18.27 -16.99
C LYS A 230 2.54 -17.31 -16.16
N VAL A 231 2.54 -17.47 -14.83
CA VAL A 231 1.85 -16.58 -13.89
C VAL A 231 2.36 -15.14 -14.03
N ARG A 232 3.68 -14.94 -13.99
CA ARG A 232 4.34 -13.63 -14.12
C ARG A 232 4.01 -12.97 -15.46
N ALA A 233 4.14 -13.70 -16.56
CA ALA A 233 3.80 -13.17 -17.89
C ALA A 233 2.32 -12.74 -17.97
N HIS A 234 1.41 -13.43 -17.27
CA HIS A 234 0.01 -13.00 -17.19
C HIS A 234 -0.20 -11.78 -16.26
N LEU A 235 0.54 -11.67 -15.16
CA LEU A 235 0.54 -10.47 -14.30
C LEU A 235 1.00 -9.24 -15.09
N GLU A 236 2.09 -9.35 -15.86
CA GLU A 236 2.60 -8.28 -16.72
C GLU A 236 1.58 -7.85 -17.79
N ARG A 237 0.92 -8.82 -18.44
CA ARG A 237 -0.20 -8.55 -19.36
C ARG A 237 -1.38 -7.88 -18.67
N THR A 238 -1.71 -8.31 -17.46
CA THR A 238 -2.82 -7.72 -16.68
C THR A 238 -2.53 -6.27 -16.31
N ASN A 239 -1.27 -5.95 -16.02
CA ASN A 239 -0.86 -4.61 -15.63
C ASN A 239 -1.03 -3.59 -16.75
N THR A 240 -0.77 -3.99 -18.00
CA THR A 240 -0.84 -3.13 -19.19
C THR A 240 -2.12 -3.31 -20.03
N GLY A 241 -2.94 -4.32 -19.71
CA GLY A 241 -4.15 -4.66 -20.46
C GLY A 241 -5.31 -3.66 -20.32
N ALA A 242 -6.37 -3.88 -21.10
CA ALA A 242 -7.55 -3.02 -21.09
C ALA A 242 -8.25 -2.99 -19.72
N SER A 243 -8.67 -1.80 -19.26
CA SER A 243 -9.37 -1.62 -17.99
C SER A 243 -10.81 -2.12 -17.95
N SER A 244 -11.39 -2.42 -19.11
CA SER A 244 -12.71 -3.04 -19.24
C SER A 244 -12.68 -4.57 -19.21
N SER A 245 -11.51 -5.19 -19.30
CA SER A 245 -11.36 -6.64 -19.37
C SER A 245 -11.03 -7.24 -18.00
N LEU A 246 -11.70 -8.35 -17.68
CA LEU A 246 -11.33 -9.18 -16.54
C LEU A 246 -10.17 -10.11 -16.94
N PHE A 247 -9.15 -10.13 -16.08
CA PHE A 247 -7.99 -11.02 -16.17
C PHE A 247 -8.06 -12.02 -15.03
N VAL A 248 -7.82 -13.29 -15.34
CA VAL A 248 -7.85 -14.38 -14.38
C VAL A 248 -6.59 -15.22 -14.53
N ASN A 249 -5.90 -15.41 -13.41
CA ASN A 249 -4.58 -16.02 -13.38
C ASN A 249 -4.54 -17.07 -12.27
N PHE A 250 -4.46 -18.34 -12.65
CA PHE A 250 -4.32 -19.45 -11.72
C PHE A 250 -2.85 -19.64 -11.34
N LEU A 251 -2.56 -19.53 -10.05
CA LEU A 251 -1.26 -19.86 -9.47
C LEU A 251 -1.16 -21.36 -9.18
N SER A 252 -2.30 -22.03 -9.04
CA SER A 252 -2.43 -23.47 -8.77
C SER A 252 -1.83 -24.34 -9.87
N GLY A 253 -1.42 -25.54 -9.46
CA GLY A 253 -0.95 -26.58 -10.37
C GLY A 253 -0.61 -27.86 -9.64
N ALA A 254 -0.58 -28.97 -10.37
CA ALA A 254 -0.34 -30.28 -9.77
C ALA A 254 0.17 -31.34 -10.76
N SER A 255 0.73 -32.41 -10.20
CA SER A 255 0.91 -33.73 -10.81
C SER A 255 1.14 -34.79 -9.71
N ALA A 256 1.30 -36.05 -10.11
CA ALA A 256 1.70 -37.13 -9.21
C ALA A 256 3.08 -36.90 -8.54
N LEU A 257 3.94 -36.03 -9.10
CA LEU A 257 5.28 -35.71 -8.56
C LEU A 257 5.38 -34.26 -8.05
N ALA A 258 4.28 -33.51 -8.05
CA ALA A 258 4.18 -32.16 -7.53
C ALA A 258 2.75 -31.91 -7.03
N HIS A 259 2.51 -32.21 -5.75
CA HIS A 259 1.20 -31.99 -5.16
C HIS A 259 0.89 -30.49 -5.01
N PRO A 260 -0.40 -30.08 -4.99
CA PRO A 260 -0.81 -28.67 -4.85
C PRO A 260 -0.08 -27.91 -3.74
N TYR A 261 0.06 -28.51 -2.56
CA TYR A 261 0.75 -27.90 -1.43
C TYR A 261 2.24 -27.62 -1.72
N SER A 262 2.91 -28.51 -2.45
CA SER A 262 4.32 -28.33 -2.84
C SER A 262 4.48 -27.30 -3.96
N VAL A 263 3.52 -27.23 -4.89
CA VAL A 263 3.52 -26.21 -5.95
C VAL A 263 3.29 -24.83 -5.35
N ALA A 264 2.33 -24.69 -4.45
CA ALA A 264 2.02 -23.44 -3.77
C ALA A 264 3.14 -22.99 -2.81
N GLY A 265 3.57 -23.87 -1.91
CA GLY A 265 4.47 -23.56 -0.78
C GLY A 265 5.95 -23.87 -0.99
N GLY A 266 6.30 -24.63 -2.03
CA GLY A 266 7.66 -25.09 -2.29
C GLY A 266 8.11 -26.24 -1.37
N HIS A 267 9.42 -26.51 -1.37
CA HIS A 267 10.06 -27.54 -0.56
C HIS A 267 11.39 -27.03 0.01
N SER A 268 11.34 -26.55 1.26
CA SER A 268 12.46 -25.82 1.90
C SER A 268 13.74 -26.63 2.03
N SER A 269 13.68 -27.93 2.35
CA SER A 269 14.87 -28.78 2.48
C SER A 269 15.58 -29.06 1.14
N MET A 270 14.91 -28.78 0.01
CA MET A 270 15.49 -28.87 -1.33
C MET A 270 15.81 -27.50 -1.92
N GLY A 271 15.57 -26.40 -1.19
CA GLY A 271 15.72 -25.04 -1.69
C GLY A 271 14.74 -24.68 -2.82
N ILE A 272 13.64 -25.42 -2.97
CA ILE A 272 12.64 -25.18 -4.00
C ILE A 272 11.60 -24.18 -3.48
N ARG A 273 11.43 -23.06 -4.17
CA ARG A 273 10.40 -22.06 -3.86
C ARG A 273 9.07 -22.43 -4.51
N GLY A 274 7.96 -22.11 -3.84
CA GLY A 274 6.61 -22.28 -4.36
C GLY A 274 6.15 -21.11 -5.23
N VAL A 275 5.07 -21.30 -5.99
CA VAL A 275 4.48 -20.24 -6.82
C VAL A 275 4.01 -19.05 -5.96
N ASN A 276 3.43 -19.30 -4.79
CA ASN A 276 2.95 -18.23 -3.91
C ASN A 276 4.09 -17.36 -3.38
N ASP A 277 5.24 -17.98 -3.11
CA ASP A 277 6.45 -17.31 -2.65
C ASP A 277 7.01 -16.38 -3.76
N TYR A 278 7.06 -16.86 -5.02
CA TYR A 278 7.41 -15.98 -6.13
C TYR A 278 6.39 -14.86 -6.37
N ALA A 279 5.10 -15.14 -6.21
CA ALA A 279 4.03 -14.19 -6.44
C ALA A 279 4.08 -13.01 -5.46
N ILE A 280 4.22 -13.29 -4.16
CA ILE A 280 4.29 -12.23 -3.16
C ILE A 280 5.51 -11.33 -3.38
N ASP A 281 6.68 -11.91 -3.69
CA ASP A 281 7.90 -11.13 -3.99
C ASP A 281 7.68 -10.20 -5.16
N HIS A 282 7.05 -10.69 -6.23
CA HIS A 282 6.79 -9.91 -7.43
C HIS A 282 5.84 -8.73 -7.17
N LEU A 283 4.78 -8.97 -6.38
CA LEU A 283 3.82 -7.94 -6.03
C LEU A 283 4.43 -6.88 -5.10
N VAL A 284 5.17 -7.30 -4.07
CA VAL A 284 5.81 -6.40 -3.09
C VAL A 284 6.97 -5.61 -3.70
N ALA A 285 7.68 -6.18 -4.68
CA ALA A 285 8.70 -5.47 -5.44
C ALA A 285 8.13 -4.30 -6.29
N GLY A 286 6.81 -4.21 -6.43
CA GLY A 286 6.13 -3.10 -7.09
C GLY A 286 6.05 -3.23 -8.60
N HIS A 287 6.07 -4.46 -9.14
CA HIS A 287 6.04 -4.70 -10.59
C HIS A 287 4.64 -4.56 -11.23
N ASN A 288 3.57 -4.59 -10.42
CA ASN A 288 2.20 -4.47 -10.91
C ASN A 288 1.39 -3.50 -10.08
N GLN A 289 0.56 -2.69 -10.75
CA GLN A 289 -0.49 -1.90 -10.13
C GLN A 289 -1.85 -2.60 -10.21
N ARG A 290 -2.04 -3.55 -11.13
CA ARG A 290 -3.26 -4.37 -11.24
C ARG A 290 -2.90 -5.82 -11.51
N ALA A 291 -3.51 -6.73 -10.75
CA ALA A 291 -3.28 -8.18 -10.86
C ALA A 291 -4.49 -8.98 -11.38
N GLY A 292 -5.68 -8.37 -11.44
CA GLY A 292 -6.90 -9.09 -11.81
C GLY A 292 -7.32 -10.08 -10.73
N ILE A 293 -7.97 -11.18 -11.12
CA ILE A 293 -8.34 -12.27 -10.22
C ILE A 293 -7.18 -13.27 -10.14
N LEU A 294 -6.68 -13.52 -8.94
CA LEU A 294 -5.63 -14.51 -8.70
C LEU A 294 -6.21 -15.71 -7.95
N PHE A 295 -6.42 -16.84 -8.64
CA PHE A 295 -6.84 -18.08 -8.01
C PHE A 295 -5.63 -18.85 -7.50
N MET A 296 -5.58 -19.07 -6.18
CA MET A 296 -4.41 -19.59 -5.47
C MET A 296 -4.75 -20.86 -4.70
N ASP A 297 -3.78 -21.76 -4.56
CA ASP A 297 -3.81 -22.85 -3.58
C ASP A 297 -3.13 -22.36 -2.29
N PHE A 298 -3.74 -22.63 -1.14
CA PHE A 298 -3.18 -22.34 0.19
C PHE A 298 -2.60 -20.91 0.35
N PRO A 299 -3.29 -19.83 -0.07
CA PRO A 299 -2.72 -18.49 0.02
C PRO A 299 -2.47 -18.09 1.49
N GLY A 300 -1.25 -17.61 1.77
CA GLY A 300 -0.90 -17.05 3.07
C GLY A 300 -1.39 -15.61 3.25
N ALA A 301 -1.30 -15.11 4.49
CA ALA A 301 -1.77 -13.79 4.89
C ALA A 301 -1.14 -12.66 4.07
N GLY A 302 0.18 -12.65 3.95
CA GLY A 302 0.92 -11.66 3.19
C GLY A 302 0.61 -11.66 1.68
N LEU A 303 0.32 -12.82 1.07
CA LEU A 303 -0.01 -12.88 -0.36
C LEU A 303 -1.41 -12.30 -0.60
N ILE A 304 -2.38 -12.62 0.27
CA ILE A 304 -3.70 -11.98 0.24
C ILE A 304 -3.54 -10.47 0.38
N ASP A 305 -2.80 -10.02 1.39
CA ASP A 305 -2.58 -8.61 1.70
C ASP A 305 -1.86 -7.86 0.57
N ALA A 306 -0.86 -8.48 -0.07
CA ALA A 306 -0.15 -7.89 -1.21
C ALA A 306 -1.08 -7.67 -2.41
N ILE A 307 -2.05 -8.57 -2.64
CA ILE A 307 -3.07 -8.43 -3.68
C ILE A 307 -4.06 -7.31 -3.31
N LEU A 308 -4.53 -7.28 -2.06
CA LEU A 308 -5.42 -6.24 -1.55
C LEU A 308 -4.77 -4.85 -1.63
N ALA A 309 -3.47 -4.77 -1.34
CA ALA A 309 -2.71 -3.52 -1.36
C ALA A 309 -2.76 -2.79 -2.71
N LEU A 310 -2.84 -3.54 -3.81
CA LEU A 310 -2.95 -2.95 -5.14
C LEU A 310 -4.20 -2.08 -5.29
N ASN A 311 -5.27 -2.35 -4.55
CA ASN A 311 -6.53 -1.61 -4.66
C ASN A 311 -6.48 -0.21 -4.04
N PHE A 312 -5.50 0.10 -3.17
CA PHE A 312 -5.39 1.46 -2.59
C PHE A 312 -5.09 2.54 -3.63
N ARG A 313 -4.52 2.19 -4.79
CA ARG A 313 -4.33 3.11 -5.93
C ARG A 313 -5.64 3.68 -6.48
N LEU A 314 -6.77 3.04 -6.17
CA LEU A 314 -8.11 3.46 -6.59
C LEU A 314 -8.67 4.57 -5.69
N LEU A 315 -8.01 4.84 -4.56
CA LEU A 315 -8.32 5.97 -3.69
C LEU A 315 -7.68 7.26 -4.24
N SER A 316 -8.31 8.40 -3.94
CA SER A 316 -7.65 9.70 -4.14
C SER A 316 -6.39 9.79 -3.28
N SER A 317 -5.35 10.44 -3.80
CA SER A 317 -4.11 10.72 -3.06
C SER A 317 -4.36 11.57 -1.81
N THR A 318 -5.49 12.28 -1.74
CA THR A 318 -5.89 13.12 -0.61
C THR A 318 -6.69 12.39 0.47
N THR A 319 -7.15 11.15 0.20
CA THR A 319 -7.95 10.38 1.15
C THR A 319 -7.07 9.83 2.28
N TRP A 320 -7.56 9.79 3.52
CA TRP A 320 -6.89 9.02 4.57
C TRP A 320 -6.93 7.54 4.22
N LEU A 321 -5.84 6.82 4.45
CA LEU A 321 -5.79 5.41 4.12
C LEU A 321 -6.62 4.62 5.16
N PRO A 322 -7.39 3.61 4.74
CA PRO A 322 -8.18 2.75 5.63
C PRO A 322 -7.33 1.96 6.62
N ASP A 323 -7.95 1.51 7.73
CA ASP A 323 -7.28 0.70 8.77
C ASP A 323 -6.68 -0.60 8.23
N ASP A 324 -7.28 -1.18 7.19
CA ASP A 324 -6.75 -2.36 6.49
C ASP A 324 -5.28 -2.14 6.04
N PHE A 325 -4.91 -0.91 5.67
CA PHE A 325 -3.55 -0.62 5.25
C PHE A 325 -2.53 -0.90 6.36
N ASN A 326 -2.90 -0.74 7.63
CA ASN A 326 -1.99 -1.01 8.74
C ASN A 326 -1.66 -2.51 8.87
N VAL A 327 -2.67 -3.36 8.74
CA VAL A 327 -2.49 -4.83 8.74
C VAL A 327 -1.66 -5.26 7.54
N ILE A 328 -2.05 -4.78 6.35
CA ILE A 328 -1.35 -5.06 5.08
C ILE A 328 0.10 -4.59 5.14
N PHE A 329 0.37 -3.39 5.69
CA PHE A 329 1.73 -2.87 5.85
C PHE A 329 2.58 -3.76 6.74
N ARG A 330 2.04 -4.21 7.90
CA ARG A 330 2.75 -5.13 8.79
C ARG A 330 3.09 -6.43 8.06
N ASN A 331 2.09 -7.10 7.49
CA ASN A 331 2.25 -8.38 6.81
C ASN A 331 3.15 -8.30 5.57
N THR A 332 3.13 -7.18 4.84
CA THR A 332 4.03 -6.94 3.71
C THR A 332 5.46 -6.63 4.16
N ALA A 333 5.64 -5.80 5.19
CA ALA A 333 6.97 -5.54 5.74
C ALA A 333 7.68 -6.81 6.18
N HIS A 334 6.90 -7.79 6.61
CA HIS A 334 7.35 -9.13 6.92
C HIS A 334 8.03 -9.86 5.76
N THR A 335 7.57 -9.70 4.53
CA THR A 335 8.12 -10.43 3.38
C THR A 335 9.49 -9.91 2.94
N ILE A 336 9.88 -8.71 3.38
CA ILE A 336 11.07 -8.03 2.92
C ILE A 336 12.26 -8.35 3.83
N GLY A 337 13.17 -9.18 3.32
CA GLY A 337 14.41 -9.56 3.99
C GLY A 337 15.63 -8.70 3.64
N GLY A 338 16.80 -9.13 4.09
CA GLY A 338 18.08 -8.54 3.73
C GLY A 338 18.63 -7.52 4.75
N ASN A 339 19.60 -6.73 4.30
CA ASN A 339 20.17 -5.64 5.08
C ASN A 339 19.19 -4.43 5.14
N ALA A 340 19.58 -3.38 5.87
CA ALA A 340 18.70 -2.23 6.05
C ALA A 340 18.30 -1.54 4.73
N GLU A 341 19.25 -1.38 3.81
CA GLU A 341 19.04 -0.74 2.50
C GLU A 341 18.06 -1.53 1.64
N GLN A 342 18.24 -2.85 1.55
CA GLN A 342 17.33 -3.75 0.84
C GLN A 342 15.91 -3.68 1.42
N ARG A 343 15.80 -3.67 2.75
CA ARG A 343 14.53 -3.53 3.47
C ARG A 343 13.83 -2.21 3.20
N TRP A 344 14.59 -1.11 3.25
CA TRP A 344 14.09 0.21 2.94
C TRP A 344 13.62 0.31 1.49
N HIS A 345 14.39 -0.20 0.52
CA HIS A 345 13.98 -0.25 -0.89
C HIS A 345 12.71 -1.05 -1.08
N GLY A 346 12.59 -2.22 -0.44
CA GLY A 346 11.39 -3.06 -0.51
C GLY A 346 10.14 -2.32 -0.02
N ILE A 347 10.20 -1.72 1.17
CA ILE A 347 9.05 -0.97 1.72
C ILE A 347 8.73 0.24 0.85
N ARG A 348 9.76 0.96 0.40
CA ARG A 348 9.60 2.13 -0.47
C ARG A 348 8.94 1.74 -1.80
N ASN A 349 9.34 0.64 -2.41
CA ASN A 349 8.73 0.15 -3.65
C ASN A 349 7.28 -0.24 -3.40
N PHE A 350 7.01 -0.97 -2.32
CA PHE A 350 5.67 -1.36 -1.91
C PHE A 350 4.73 -0.16 -1.73
N VAL A 351 5.07 0.81 -0.89
CA VAL A 351 4.15 1.94 -0.59
C VAL A 351 3.95 2.86 -1.79
N ASN A 352 4.98 3.07 -2.62
CA ASN A 352 4.86 3.86 -3.84
C ASN A 352 4.00 3.16 -4.91
N ASN A 353 4.03 1.83 -4.94
CA ASN A 353 3.24 1.05 -5.87
C ASN A 353 1.77 0.92 -5.41
N ALA A 354 1.55 0.58 -4.15
CA ALA A 354 0.22 0.41 -3.57
C ALA A 354 -0.54 1.74 -3.47
N VAL A 355 0.15 2.83 -3.12
CA VAL A 355 -0.45 4.15 -2.89
C VAL A 355 0.33 5.23 -3.65
N PRO A 356 0.22 5.25 -4.99
CA PRO A 356 0.92 6.22 -5.82
C PRO A 356 0.44 7.66 -5.57
N GLY A 357 1.28 8.63 -5.92
CA GLY A 357 0.93 10.05 -5.83
C GLY A 357 1.04 10.68 -4.43
N ARG A 358 1.69 9.99 -3.48
CA ARG A 358 2.05 10.53 -2.16
C ARG A 358 3.56 10.56 -1.99
N TYR A 359 4.05 11.50 -1.18
CA TYR A 359 5.45 11.52 -0.77
C TYR A 359 5.61 10.68 0.47
N TRP A 360 6.36 9.58 0.38
CA TRP A 360 6.59 8.67 1.49
C TRP A 360 7.95 8.87 2.14
N HIS A 361 7.95 9.03 3.45
CA HIS A 361 9.13 8.75 4.27
C HIS A 361 9.05 7.30 4.74
N VAL A 362 10.16 6.59 4.57
CA VAL A 362 10.32 5.18 4.85
C VAL A 362 11.62 4.99 5.61
N MET A 363 11.61 4.09 6.58
CA MET A 363 12.78 3.75 7.39
C MET A 363 12.82 2.25 7.62
N ALA A 364 14.03 1.70 7.65
CA ALA A 364 14.33 0.36 8.13
C ALA A 364 15.36 0.49 9.25
N LEU A 365 14.89 0.35 10.50
CA LEU A 365 15.65 0.67 11.70
C LEU A 365 15.97 -0.60 12.48
N LYS A 366 17.26 -0.97 12.54
CA LYS A 366 17.71 -2.05 13.43
C LYS A 366 17.74 -1.57 14.88
N ARG A 367 17.26 -2.37 15.85
CA ARG A 367 17.19 -2.19 17.33
C ARG A 367 18.04 -1.08 17.98
N ALA A 368 17.66 -0.64 19.19
CA ALA A 368 18.35 0.43 19.95
C ALA A 368 18.33 1.80 19.24
N TRP A 369 17.16 2.14 18.71
CA TRP A 369 16.86 3.45 18.11
C TRP A 369 15.74 4.14 18.88
N GLY A 370 15.66 5.46 18.75
CA GLY A 370 14.56 6.30 19.20
C GLY A 370 14.31 7.37 18.15
N ALA A 371 13.05 7.77 17.97
CA ALA A 371 12.68 8.71 16.93
C ALA A 371 11.62 9.69 17.40
N TRP A 372 11.62 10.88 16.80
CA TRP A 372 10.54 11.85 16.90
C TRP A 372 10.30 12.48 15.53
N MET A 373 9.07 12.38 15.04
CA MET A 373 8.75 12.69 13.66
C MET A 373 7.42 13.42 13.57
N THR A 374 7.38 14.48 12.76
CA THR A 374 6.13 15.13 12.39
C THR A 374 5.60 14.52 11.09
N HIS A 375 4.52 13.77 11.17
CA HIS A 375 3.82 13.20 10.03
C HIS A 375 2.50 13.92 9.77
N GLN A 376 2.00 13.82 8.55
CA GLN A 376 0.64 14.20 8.19
C GLN A 376 0.00 13.00 7.54
N GLY A 377 -1.25 12.67 7.88
CA GLY A 377 -1.79 11.38 7.48
C GLY A 377 -1.42 10.26 8.46
N ASN A 378 -1.65 9.03 8.02
CA ASN A 378 -1.39 7.83 8.81
C ASN A 378 0.11 7.59 9.04
N TYR A 379 0.41 6.97 10.18
CA TYR A 379 1.73 6.45 10.51
C TYR A 379 1.66 4.94 10.57
N TYR A 380 2.62 4.26 9.94
CA TYR A 380 2.67 2.81 9.87
C TYR A 380 3.99 2.30 10.42
N GLN A 381 3.90 1.26 11.22
CA GLN A 381 5.05 0.61 11.82
C GLN A 381 4.86 -0.91 11.78
N SER A 382 5.91 -1.62 11.35
CA SER A 382 5.93 -3.08 11.38
C SER A 382 6.27 -3.59 12.79
N ASP A 383 6.00 -4.87 13.04
CA ASP A 383 6.66 -5.57 14.15
C ASP A 383 8.17 -5.70 13.88
N SER A 384 8.91 -6.15 14.89
CA SER A 384 10.34 -6.42 14.74
C SER A 384 10.61 -7.72 14.02
N MET A 385 11.54 -7.69 13.07
CA MET A 385 11.98 -8.86 12.31
C MET A 385 13.47 -8.81 12.09
N ASP A 386 14.20 -9.84 12.51
CA ASP A 386 15.67 -9.84 12.42
C ASP A 386 16.28 -8.57 13.05
N ASP A 387 15.65 -8.10 14.13
CA ASP A 387 15.89 -6.83 14.83
C ASP A 387 15.55 -5.54 14.06
N TYR A 388 14.92 -5.61 12.89
CA TYR A 388 14.49 -4.45 12.11
C TYR A 388 13.02 -4.09 12.36
N THR A 389 12.77 -2.80 12.49
CA THR A 389 11.44 -2.18 12.43
C THR A 389 11.34 -1.33 11.18
N HIS A 390 10.25 -1.46 10.43
CA HIS A 390 9.96 -0.62 9.29
C HIS A 390 8.96 0.47 9.70
N ILE A 391 9.20 1.68 9.24
CA ILE A 391 8.30 2.82 9.46
C ILE A 391 7.97 3.41 8.10
N ALA A 392 6.71 3.75 7.86
CA ALA A 392 6.29 4.53 6.70
C ALA A 392 5.21 5.55 7.08
N PHE A 393 5.30 6.75 6.52
CA PHE A 393 4.26 7.77 6.66
C PHE A 393 4.32 8.75 5.48
N PRO A 394 3.17 9.30 5.04
CA PRO A 394 3.14 10.28 3.99
C PRO A 394 3.50 11.68 4.51
N THR A 395 3.95 12.54 3.60
CA THR A 395 4.18 13.97 3.82
C THR A 395 3.55 14.80 2.72
N ASN A 396 3.28 16.08 2.99
CA ASN A 396 2.66 16.98 2.00
C ASN A 396 3.60 17.29 0.85
N SER A 397 4.87 17.49 1.20
CA SER A 397 5.95 17.69 0.25
C SER A 397 7.28 17.25 0.86
N VAL A 398 8.23 16.96 -0.01
CA VAL A 398 9.64 16.74 0.33
C VAL A 398 10.43 18.05 0.39
N THR A 399 9.77 19.20 0.20
CA THR A 399 10.42 20.50 0.14
C THR A 399 10.99 20.88 1.51
N SER A 400 12.29 21.18 1.53
CA SER A 400 12.97 21.88 2.62
C SER A 400 13.41 23.25 2.15
N VAL A 401 13.19 24.25 3.00
CA VAL A 401 13.74 25.61 2.84
C VAL A 401 14.93 25.85 3.76
N VAL A 402 15.33 24.89 4.59
CA VAL A 402 16.57 24.99 5.36
C VAL A 402 17.69 24.39 4.52
N GLY A 403 18.74 25.18 4.25
CA GLY A 403 19.96 24.74 3.54
C GLY A 403 20.65 23.56 4.22
N LYS A 404 21.41 22.78 3.45
CA LYS A 404 22.05 21.56 3.96
C LYS A 404 23.19 21.94 4.93
N GLY A 405 24.05 22.87 4.54
CA GLY A 405 25.15 23.31 5.39
C GLY A 405 24.66 23.97 6.67
N THR A 406 23.60 24.78 6.57
CA THR A 406 22.92 25.43 7.69
C THR A 406 22.34 24.41 8.66
N LEU A 407 21.66 23.39 8.14
CA LEU A 407 21.12 22.31 8.95
C LEU A 407 22.22 21.52 9.66
N GLU A 408 23.25 21.08 8.94
CA GLU A 408 24.36 20.31 9.50
C GLU A 408 25.12 21.09 10.57
N SER A 409 25.39 22.38 10.34
CA SER A 409 26.03 23.28 11.30
C SER A 409 25.18 23.42 12.57
N TYR A 410 23.88 23.70 12.41
CA TYR A 410 22.96 23.82 13.54
C TYR A 410 22.91 22.53 14.37
N VAL A 411 22.67 21.38 13.73
CA VAL A 411 22.57 20.08 14.41
C VAL A 411 23.87 19.77 15.16
N ARG A 412 25.03 19.93 14.51
CA ARG A 412 26.35 19.70 15.13
C ARG A 412 26.53 20.52 16.40
N GLY A 413 26.12 21.80 16.39
CA GLY A 413 26.16 22.67 17.56
C GLY A 413 25.26 22.22 18.71
N GLN A 414 24.22 21.42 18.44
CA GLN A 414 23.32 20.92 19.48
C GLN A 414 23.82 19.64 20.16
N LEU A 415 24.51 18.76 19.43
CA LEU A 415 24.75 17.37 19.86
C LEU A 415 25.45 17.24 21.22
N GLY A 416 26.42 18.11 21.52
CA GLY A 416 27.21 18.06 22.75
C GLY A 416 26.43 18.32 24.03
N SER A 417 25.22 18.89 23.94
CA SER A 417 24.36 19.19 25.10
C SER A 417 23.15 18.27 25.22
N LEU A 418 23.03 17.26 24.34
CA LEU A 418 21.98 16.25 24.41
C LEU A 418 22.36 15.15 25.42
N SER A 419 21.40 14.71 26.21
CA SER A 419 21.57 13.69 27.26
C SER A 419 20.44 12.64 27.20
N GLY A 420 20.56 11.57 27.97
CA GLY A 420 19.62 10.44 27.94
C GLY A 420 19.92 9.41 26.85
N GLY A 421 18.96 8.51 26.63
CA GLY A 421 19.02 7.48 25.59
C GLY A 421 18.60 8.02 24.22
N ALA A 422 18.48 7.10 23.24
CA ALA A 422 18.17 7.48 21.87
C ALA A 422 16.82 8.22 21.74
N GLY A 423 15.80 7.80 22.49
CA GLY A 423 14.48 8.45 22.49
C GLY A 423 14.52 9.89 23.02
N GLU A 424 15.13 10.09 24.19
CA GLU A 424 15.24 11.41 24.83
C GLU A 424 16.03 12.39 23.95
N ARG A 425 17.12 11.91 23.34
CA ARG A 425 17.93 12.69 22.40
C ARG A 425 17.15 13.10 21.15
N ALA A 426 16.34 12.18 20.60
CA ALA A 426 15.50 12.48 19.43
C ALA A 426 14.47 13.58 19.75
N VAL A 427 13.78 13.47 20.89
CA VAL A 427 12.79 14.45 21.35
C VAL A 427 13.44 15.82 21.54
N ALA A 428 14.56 15.89 22.25
CA ALA A 428 15.25 17.13 22.55
C ALA A 428 15.75 17.83 21.27
N LEU A 429 16.36 17.08 20.35
CA LEU A 429 16.85 17.63 19.08
C LEU A 429 15.69 18.09 18.18
N HIS A 430 14.61 17.32 18.09
CA HIS A 430 13.41 17.71 17.34
C HIS A 430 12.81 19.00 17.88
N GLY A 431 12.65 19.13 19.20
CA GLY A 431 12.12 20.36 19.83
C GLY A 431 12.98 21.59 19.51
N ARG A 432 14.31 21.47 19.53
CA ARG A 432 15.23 22.56 19.18
C ARG A 432 15.16 22.92 17.69
N LEU A 433 15.00 21.95 16.80
CA LEU A 433 14.80 22.20 15.37
C LEU A 433 13.46 22.92 15.12
N GLY A 434 12.39 22.48 15.78
CA GLY A 434 11.07 23.11 15.70
C GLY A 434 11.06 24.54 16.23
N ALA A 435 11.78 24.82 17.32
CA ALA A 435 11.92 26.18 17.86
C ALA A 435 12.70 27.11 16.92
N ARG A 436 13.77 26.61 16.30
CA ARG A 436 14.60 27.40 15.37
C ARG A 436 13.95 27.59 14.01
N PHE A 437 13.24 26.59 13.51
CA PHE A 437 12.66 26.55 12.18
C PHE A 437 11.17 26.15 12.24
N PRO A 438 10.29 27.00 12.81
CA PRO A 438 8.90 26.64 13.11
C PRO A 438 8.02 26.44 11.86
N PHE A 439 8.48 26.90 10.70
CA PHE A 439 7.82 26.74 9.40
C PHE A 439 8.16 25.40 8.70
N GLN A 440 9.11 24.64 9.23
CA GLN A 440 9.60 23.38 8.67
C GLN A 440 9.13 22.20 9.53
N ARG A 441 8.80 21.07 8.91
CA ARG A 441 8.57 19.81 9.64
C ARG A 441 9.82 18.95 9.65
N TRP A 442 9.96 18.18 10.73
CA TRP A 442 11.17 17.45 11.06
C TRP A 442 10.89 15.99 11.37
N ALA A 443 11.78 15.13 10.90
CA ALA A 443 11.91 13.75 11.35
C ALA A 443 13.33 13.56 11.91
N VAL A 444 13.41 13.16 13.17
CA VAL A 444 14.67 12.92 13.88
C VAL A 444 14.69 11.48 14.33
N VAL A 445 15.75 10.77 13.94
CA VAL A 445 16.02 9.41 14.41
C VAL A 445 17.41 9.40 15.03
N VAL A 446 17.49 8.86 16.24
CA VAL A 446 18.74 8.66 16.95
C VAL A 446 18.92 7.17 17.18
N LYS A 447 20.15 6.70 17.02
CA LYS A 447 20.54 5.32 17.28
C LYS A 447 21.72 5.29 18.22
N GLN A 448 21.69 4.38 19.18
CA GLN A 448 22.83 4.06 20.03
C GLN A 448 23.61 2.87 19.45
N SER A 449 24.94 2.94 19.54
CA SER A 449 25.89 1.85 19.24
C SER A 449 25.46 0.52 19.92
N PRO A 450 25.72 -0.67 19.33
CA PRO A 450 26.55 -0.93 18.16
C PRO A 450 25.94 -0.57 16.80
N GLY A 451 26.78 0.04 15.96
CA GLY A 451 26.56 0.25 14.52
C GLY A 451 26.32 1.70 14.10
N GLY A 452 26.90 2.07 12.94
CA GLY A 452 26.74 3.39 12.29
C GLY A 452 25.60 3.42 11.26
N LEU A 453 25.65 4.34 10.30
CA LEU A 453 24.59 4.50 9.29
C LEU A 453 24.34 3.24 8.45
N SER A 454 25.32 2.35 8.27
CA SER A 454 25.22 1.18 7.39
C SER A 454 24.27 0.06 7.86
N ASN A 455 23.79 0.10 9.11
CA ASN A 455 22.84 -0.90 9.63
C ASN A 455 21.41 -0.36 9.83
N TRP A 456 21.11 0.81 9.27
CA TRP A 456 19.76 1.33 9.09
C TRP A 456 19.67 2.03 7.74
N ALA A 457 18.47 2.14 7.19
CA ALA A 457 18.25 2.89 5.96
C ALA A 457 17.04 3.78 6.16
N TYR A 458 17.11 4.96 5.57
CA TYR A 458 16.24 6.08 5.88
C TYR A 458 15.95 6.82 4.58
N SER A 459 14.73 7.35 4.41
CA SER A 459 14.38 8.10 3.21
C SER A 459 15.28 9.30 2.96
N ASP A 460 16.01 9.28 1.85
CA ASP A 460 16.87 10.37 1.38
C ASP A 460 16.11 11.57 0.75
N TYR A 461 14.81 11.71 1.00
CA TYR A 461 14.00 12.77 0.40
C TYR A 461 13.94 14.03 1.26
N GLY A 462 14.38 15.15 0.68
CA GLY A 462 14.44 16.48 1.28
C GLY A 462 15.89 16.90 1.56
N ARG A 463 16.11 17.79 2.55
CA ARG A 463 17.48 18.06 3.06
C ARG A 463 17.67 17.44 4.43
N GLY A 464 18.69 16.61 4.55
CA GLY A 464 18.99 15.89 5.78
C GLY A 464 20.42 16.12 6.27
N ALA A 465 20.62 15.85 7.55
CA ALA A 465 21.92 15.84 8.22
C ALA A 465 22.10 14.49 8.92
N HIS A 466 23.24 13.85 8.65
CA HIS A 466 23.64 12.60 9.27
C HIS A 466 24.95 12.82 10.03
N LEU A 467 24.90 12.72 11.35
CA LEU A 467 26.01 13.08 12.22
C LEU A 467 26.15 12.05 13.34
N SER A 468 27.39 11.81 13.78
CA SER A 468 27.67 10.97 14.94
C SER A 468 28.35 11.81 16.03
N SER A 469 28.01 11.53 17.29
CA SER A 469 28.61 12.15 18.46
C SER A 469 28.59 11.16 19.61
N GLY A 470 29.78 10.79 20.10
CA GLY A 470 29.94 9.67 21.02
C GLY A 470 29.38 8.37 20.42
N ASP A 471 28.62 7.62 21.23
CA ASP A 471 28.00 6.35 20.82
C ASP A 471 26.68 6.52 20.04
N TYR A 472 26.33 7.75 19.66
CA TYR A 472 25.05 8.05 19.02
C TYR A 472 25.22 8.53 17.59
N THR A 473 24.36 8.02 16.71
CA THR A 473 24.20 8.50 15.33
C THR A 473 22.82 9.12 15.18
N TYR A 474 22.76 10.26 14.52
CA TYR A 474 21.57 11.09 14.34
C TYR A 474 21.30 11.21 12.83
N ALA A 475 20.08 10.90 12.39
CA ALA A 475 19.56 11.34 11.11
C ALA A 475 18.44 12.36 11.37
N VAL A 476 18.60 13.53 10.75
CA VAL A 476 17.64 14.62 10.81
C VAL A 476 17.19 14.89 9.39
N GLN A 477 15.89 14.97 9.16
CA GLN A 477 15.30 15.26 7.85
C GLN A 477 14.32 16.42 7.94
N ALA A 478 14.49 17.39 7.06
CA ALA A 478 13.55 18.47 6.84
C ALA A 478 12.58 18.12 5.68
N HIS A 479 11.28 18.28 5.92
CA HIS A 479 10.22 18.08 4.92
C HIS A 479 9.02 18.98 5.16
N SER A 480 8.14 19.11 4.16
CA SER A 480 6.88 19.85 4.26
C SER A 480 7.03 21.27 4.79
N ALA A 481 7.92 22.07 4.16
CA ALA A 481 8.01 23.49 4.41
C ALA A 481 6.65 24.18 4.21
N SER A 482 6.32 25.12 5.10
CA SER A 482 5.09 25.90 5.00
C SER A 482 5.11 26.78 3.73
N GLU A 483 3.95 27.06 3.17
CA GLU A 483 3.83 28.01 2.05
C GLU A 483 4.43 29.39 2.39
N GLY A 484 5.06 30.07 1.45
CA GLY A 484 5.60 31.41 1.64
C GLY A 484 6.81 31.69 0.76
N VAL A 485 7.32 32.91 0.87
CA VAL A 485 8.55 33.37 0.24
C VAL A 485 9.64 33.40 1.31
N TYR A 486 10.79 32.80 1.05
CA TYR A 486 11.90 32.71 2.00
C TYR A 486 13.10 33.44 1.44
N LEU A 487 13.61 34.44 2.15
CA LEU A 487 14.88 35.08 1.84
C LEU A 487 15.99 34.41 2.64
N HIS A 488 17.13 34.17 2.01
CA HIS A 488 18.28 33.51 2.61
C HIS A 488 19.51 34.40 2.54
N GLU A 489 20.31 34.38 3.59
CA GLU A 489 21.49 35.22 3.77
C GLU A 489 22.60 34.91 2.75
N HIS A 490 22.69 33.66 2.30
CA HIS A 490 23.71 33.25 1.34
C HIS A 490 23.07 32.66 0.08
N GLY A 491 23.88 32.57 -0.98
CA GLY A 491 23.55 31.79 -2.16
C GLY A 491 23.26 30.32 -1.82
N ASN A 492 22.60 29.62 -2.73
CA ASN A 492 22.24 28.20 -2.63
C ASN A 492 21.35 27.83 -1.42
N PHE A 493 20.56 28.79 -0.94
CA PHE A 493 19.59 28.62 0.15
C PHE A 493 20.24 28.33 1.51
N GLU A 494 21.39 28.94 1.78
CA GLU A 494 22.16 28.77 3.01
C GLU A 494 22.14 30.05 3.88
N GLY A 495 22.58 29.90 5.13
CA GLY A 495 22.65 30.98 6.11
C GLY A 495 21.36 31.18 6.89
N ASN A 496 21.26 32.31 7.58
CA ASN A 496 20.00 32.70 8.22
C ASN A 496 18.92 32.93 7.15
N LEU A 497 17.66 32.77 7.54
CA LEU A 497 16.55 32.92 6.62
C LEU A 497 15.32 33.50 7.30
N VAL A 498 14.51 34.23 6.54
CA VAL A 498 13.24 34.80 6.98
C VAL A 498 12.11 34.34 6.07
N ARG A 499 10.97 33.98 6.67
CA ARG A 499 9.75 33.60 5.95
C ARG A 499 8.79 34.78 5.85
N LEU A 500 8.38 35.09 4.64
CA LEU A 500 7.43 36.14 4.30
C LEU A 500 6.14 35.53 3.74
N THR A 501 5.00 35.99 4.24
CA THR A 501 3.66 35.58 3.75
C THR A 501 2.83 36.76 3.23
N GLY A 502 3.36 37.97 3.39
CA GLY A 502 2.83 39.23 2.87
C GLY A 502 3.98 40.19 2.63
N GLY A 503 3.69 41.33 1.98
CA GLY A 503 4.71 42.34 1.71
C GLY A 503 5.31 42.94 2.98
N VAL A 504 6.59 43.33 2.89
CA VAL A 504 7.38 43.96 3.94
C VAL A 504 8.00 45.24 3.40
N ASN A 505 7.63 46.37 3.99
CA ASN A 505 8.12 47.69 3.57
C ASN A 505 9.57 47.97 4.00
N ALA A 506 10.05 47.36 5.08
CA ALA A 506 11.43 47.50 5.53
C ALA A 506 11.93 46.16 6.11
N LEU A 507 12.88 45.52 5.43
CA LEU A 507 13.49 44.27 5.91
C LEU A 507 14.36 44.47 7.15
N GLY A 508 14.76 45.71 7.45
CA GLY A 508 15.43 46.08 8.70
C GLY A 508 14.63 45.70 9.95
N ASP A 509 13.30 45.78 9.89
CA ASP A 509 12.41 45.39 11.00
C ASP A 509 12.49 43.89 11.32
N LEU A 510 12.99 43.09 10.38
CA LEU A 510 13.22 41.65 10.51
C LEU A 510 14.70 41.31 10.67
N GLY A 511 15.59 42.31 10.75
CA GLY A 511 17.04 42.12 10.81
C GLY A 511 17.64 41.54 9.51
N PHE A 512 17.02 41.78 8.36
CA PHE A 512 17.38 41.17 7.08
C PHE A 512 17.59 42.19 5.93
N ASN A 513 17.87 43.44 6.29
CA ASN A 513 18.13 44.52 5.33
C ASN A 513 19.49 44.33 4.66
N ASP A 514 19.53 44.30 3.33
CA ASP A 514 20.78 44.15 2.58
C ASP A 514 21.52 42.84 2.93
N VAL A 515 20.75 41.78 3.22
CA VAL A 515 21.27 40.45 3.62
C VAL A 515 20.94 39.36 2.61
N ALA A 516 19.86 39.50 1.84
CA ALA A 516 19.38 38.42 0.99
C ALA A 516 20.33 38.15 -0.19
N SER A 517 20.66 36.87 -0.40
CA SER A 517 21.46 36.38 -1.54
C SER A 517 20.83 35.18 -2.26
N SER A 518 19.80 34.55 -1.69
CA SER A 518 18.95 33.59 -2.42
C SER A 518 17.49 33.62 -1.93
N LEU A 519 16.59 33.02 -2.70
CA LEU A 519 15.14 33.08 -2.50
C LEU A 519 14.49 31.72 -2.70
N SER A 520 13.70 31.22 -1.76
CA SER A 520 12.80 30.08 -2.03
C SER A 520 11.34 30.52 -2.12
N VAL A 521 10.61 30.01 -3.10
CA VAL A 521 9.17 30.24 -3.26
C VAL A 521 8.43 28.93 -3.07
N VAL A 522 7.61 28.84 -2.01
CA VAL A 522 6.81 27.65 -1.68
C VAL A 522 5.33 28.00 -1.80
N GLY A 523 4.67 27.44 -2.81
CA GLY A 523 3.28 27.76 -3.14
C GLY A 523 3.15 28.82 -4.24
N PRO A 524 1.93 29.27 -4.56
CA PRO A 524 1.66 30.18 -5.68
C PRO A 524 1.94 31.62 -5.26
N TYR A 525 3.20 32.00 -5.08
CA TYR A 525 3.58 33.37 -4.75
C TYR A 525 4.41 34.01 -5.85
N ARG A 526 4.22 35.32 -5.99
CA ARG A 526 5.10 36.22 -6.72
C ARG A 526 5.74 37.17 -5.71
N ALA A 527 7.07 37.20 -5.68
CA ALA A 527 7.85 38.08 -4.82
C ALA A 527 8.51 39.18 -5.68
N THR A 528 8.26 40.44 -5.36
CA THR A 528 8.95 41.59 -5.96
C THR A 528 9.94 42.15 -4.95
N LEU A 529 11.23 42.01 -5.22
CA LEU A 529 12.34 42.45 -4.38
C LEU A 529 12.74 43.87 -4.80
N CYS A 530 12.92 44.79 -3.86
CA CYS A 530 13.27 46.19 -4.13
C CYS A 530 14.50 46.63 -3.32
N GLU A 531 15.34 47.46 -3.94
CA GLU A 531 16.62 47.94 -3.41
C GLU A 531 16.46 48.83 -2.19
N HIS A 532 15.39 49.62 -2.11
CA HIS A 532 15.13 50.52 -1.01
C HIS A 532 13.88 50.13 -0.23
N VAL A 533 13.71 50.72 0.95
CA VAL A 533 12.49 50.60 1.76
C VAL A 533 11.26 51.15 1.02
N ASN A 534 10.07 50.77 1.48
CA ASN A 534 8.76 51.17 0.96
C ASN A 534 8.55 50.86 -0.53
N LEU A 535 9.12 49.75 -1.00
CA LEU A 535 8.96 49.25 -2.38
C LEU A 535 9.45 50.26 -3.43
N THR A 536 10.55 50.96 -3.12
CA THR A 536 11.15 51.98 -3.99
C THR A 536 12.54 51.59 -4.49
N GLY A 537 13.12 52.39 -5.38
CA GLY A 537 14.39 52.09 -6.04
C GLY A 537 14.22 51.13 -7.21
N ARG A 538 15.28 50.39 -7.56
CA ARG A 538 15.17 49.30 -8.54
C ARG A 538 14.39 48.16 -7.91
N CYS A 539 13.58 47.47 -8.71
CA CYS A 539 12.92 46.23 -8.28
C CYS A 539 13.05 45.12 -9.34
N THR A 540 13.00 43.87 -8.87
CA THR A 540 12.93 42.66 -9.69
C THR A 540 11.88 41.71 -9.15
N THR A 541 11.43 40.74 -9.95
CA THR A 541 10.38 39.81 -9.55
C THR A 541 10.79 38.36 -9.78
N ALA A 542 10.46 37.51 -8.81
CA ALA A 542 10.64 36.07 -8.87
C ALA A 542 9.32 35.35 -8.53
N THR A 543 8.99 34.35 -9.33
CA THR A 543 7.84 33.44 -9.12
C THR A 543 8.27 32.02 -8.80
N GLN A 544 9.59 31.77 -8.76
CA GLN A 544 10.21 30.48 -8.51
C GLN A 544 11.39 30.69 -7.56
N SER A 545 11.89 29.60 -6.97
CA SER A 545 13.10 29.63 -6.14
C SER A 545 14.33 29.97 -6.99
N VAL A 546 15.19 30.85 -6.48
CA VAL A 546 16.39 31.35 -7.14
C VAL A 546 17.58 31.12 -6.21
N SER A 547 18.57 30.34 -6.65
CA SER A 547 19.75 29.99 -5.85
C SER A 547 20.77 31.13 -5.72
N ASP A 548 20.71 32.12 -6.60
CA ASP A 548 21.54 33.33 -6.56
C ASP A 548 20.73 34.49 -7.15
N ILE A 549 20.32 35.44 -6.32
CA ILE A 549 19.42 36.51 -6.79
C ILE A 549 20.12 37.51 -7.71
N ASP A 550 21.46 37.51 -7.82
CA ASP A 550 22.17 38.31 -8.83
C ASP A 550 21.82 37.88 -10.26
N THR A 551 21.32 36.65 -10.44
CA THR A 551 20.84 36.15 -11.74
C THR A 551 19.51 36.78 -12.17
N LEU A 552 18.82 37.49 -11.29
CA LEU A 552 17.56 38.17 -11.61
C LEU A 552 17.79 39.45 -12.42
N PRO A 553 16.83 39.83 -13.29
CA PRO A 553 16.93 41.05 -14.09
C PRO A 553 17.20 42.29 -13.24
N ASN A 554 17.91 43.25 -13.83
CA ASN A 554 18.25 44.55 -13.24
C ASN A 554 19.14 44.47 -11.97
N GLY A 555 19.89 43.38 -11.78
CA GLY A 555 20.84 43.19 -10.69
C GLY A 555 22.14 44.02 -10.80
N PRO A 556 23.15 43.75 -9.96
CA PRO A 556 23.16 42.75 -8.89
C PRO A 556 22.20 43.10 -7.74
N TRP A 557 21.76 42.08 -7.02
CA TRP A 557 20.75 42.08 -5.95
C TRP A 557 21.26 41.52 -4.62
N ASN A 558 22.31 40.70 -4.63
CA ASN A 558 22.91 40.14 -3.43
C ASN A 558 23.26 41.27 -2.47
N ASP A 559 22.83 41.11 -1.22
CA ASP A 559 23.06 42.06 -0.13
C ASP A 559 22.56 43.49 -0.43
N ARG A 560 21.48 43.62 -1.22
CA ARG A 560 20.90 44.93 -1.61
C ARG A 560 19.39 45.03 -1.46
N VAL A 561 18.71 43.96 -1.05
CA VAL A 561 17.25 43.96 -0.92
C VAL A 561 16.86 44.57 0.42
N SER A 562 16.05 45.64 0.38
CA SER A 562 15.57 46.35 1.57
C SER A 562 14.04 46.27 1.75
N SER A 563 13.27 45.91 0.73
CA SER A 563 11.82 45.66 0.84
C SER A 563 11.30 44.63 -0.16
N VAL A 564 10.14 44.03 0.14
CA VAL A 564 9.54 42.96 -0.67
C VAL A 564 8.03 43.12 -0.78
N ALA A 565 7.47 43.13 -1.99
CA ALA A 565 6.03 42.95 -2.20
C ALA A 565 5.72 41.48 -2.49
N ILE A 566 4.59 40.97 -1.96
CA ILE A 566 4.14 39.59 -2.17
C ILE A 566 2.70 39.60 -2.67
N SER A 567 2.45 38.90 -3.78
CA SER A 567 1.12 38.60 -4.30
C SER A 567 0.96 37.09 -4.55
N ARG A 568 -0.30 36.63 -4.64
CA ARG A 568 -0.65 35.25 -5.00
C ARG A 568 -1.17 35.17 -6.43
#